data_AF-A0A060HXB4-F1
#
_entry.id   AF-A0A060HXB4-F1
#
_cell.length_a   1.000
_cell.length_b   1.000
_cell.length_c   1.000
_cell.angle_alpha   90.00
_cell.angle_beta   90.00
_cell.angle_gamma   90.00
#
_symmetry.space_group_name_H-M   'P 1'
#
loop_
_entity.id
_entity.type
_entity.pdbx_description
1 polymer ?
#
loop_
_entity_poly.entity_id
_entity_poly.type
_entity_poly.pdbx_seq_one_letter_code
_entity_poly.pdbx_strand_id
1 'polypeptide(L)' 'MTSDLERRIHEHREGLTPGFAWKYGCTRLVWYEEHWDIGSAIQREKSLKRWNRQWKLDLVEAMNPGWDDLYLTLW' A
#
# COMPACT_ATOMS: atom_id res chain seq x y z
N MET A 1 7.76 1.71 -0.49
CA MET A 1 7.92 2.85 0.42
C MET A 1 7.66 4.13 -0.36
N THR A 2 6.97 5.09 0.26
CA THR A 2 6.72 6.44 -0.28
C THR A 2 6.77 7.41 0.89
N SER A 3 7.25 8.63 0.65
CA SER A 3 7.18 9.72 1.62
C SER A 3 5.86 10.50 1.53
N ASP A 4 5.10 10.26 0.47
CA ASP A 4 3.82 10.91 0.18
C ASP A 4 2.86 9.83 -0.34
N LEU A 5 1.94 9.42 0.55
CA LEU A 5 1.01 8.32 0.29
C LEU A 5 -0.13 8.76 -0.61
N GLU A 6 -0.74 9.92 -0.31
CA GLU A 6 -1.86 10.52 -1.03
C GLU A 6 -1.55 10.74 -2.50
N ARG A 7 -0.42 11.40 -2.80
CA ARG A 7 -0.01 11.66 -4.17
C ARG A 7 0.20 10.36 -4.95
N ARG A 8 0.84 9.38 -4.32
CA ARG A 8 1.16 8.11 -4.97
C ARG A 8 -0.08 7.28 -5.30
N ILE A 9 -1.03 7.20 -4.38
CA ILE A 9 -2.27 6.47 -4.64
C ILE A 9 -3.13 7.22 -5.67
N HIS A 10 -3.13 8.56 -5.66
CA HIS A 10 -3.77 9.35 -6.70
C HIS A 10 -3.17 9.04 -8.09
N GLU A 11 -1.84 9.06 -8.23
CA GLU A 11 -1.15 8.70 -9.48
C GLU A 11 -1.48 7.28 -9.97
N HIS A 12 -1.63 6.33 -9.04
CA HIS A 12 -2.02 4.95 -9.37
C HIS A 12 -3.46 4.87 -9.88
N ARG A 13 -4.40 5.60 -9.25
CA ARG A 13 -5.83 5.63 -9.63
C ARG A 13 -6.05 6.26 -10.99
N GLU A 14 -5.38 7.38 -11.24
CA GLU A 14 -5.45 8.10 -12.51
C GLU A 14 -4.58 7.46 -13.60
N GLY A 15 -3.83 6.39 -13.28
CA GLY A 15 -3.00 5.67 -14.24
C GLY A 15 -1.82 6.50 -14.77
N LEU A 16 -1.39 7.53 -14.03
CA LEU A 16 -0.38 8.50 -14.45
C LEU A 16 1.04 7.93 -14.46
N THR A 17 1.28 6.83 -13.73
CA THR A 17 2.58 6.18 -13.65
C THR A 17 2.56 4.80 -14.29
N PRO A 18 3.27 4.59 -15.42
CA PRO A 18 3.45 3.27 -16.01
C PRO A 18 4.15 2.31 -15.04
N GLY A 19 3.64 1.09 -14.90
CA GLY A 19 4.25 0.09 -14.01
C GLY A 19 3.31 -1.05 -13.64
N PHE A 20 3.63 -1.76 -12.56
CA PHE A 20 2.83 -2.89 -12.07
C PHE A 20 1.39 -2.49 -11.77
N ALA A 21 1.20 -1.38 -11.03
CA ALA A 21 -0.13 -0.93 -10.65
C ALA A 21 -1.00 -0.56 -11.86
N TRP A 22 -0.43 0.14 -12.84
CA TRP A 22 -1.09 0.44 -14.11
C TRP A 22 -1.44 -0.84 -14.89
N LYS A 23 -0.48 -1.76 -15.04
CA LYS A 23 -0.66 -3.00 -15.81
C LYS A 23 -1.76 -3.90 -15.24
N TYR A 24 -1.93 -3.94 -13.92
CA TYR A 24 -2.87 -4.83 -13.25
C TYR A 24 -4.05 -4.11 -12.59
N GLY A 25 -4.25 -2.81 -12.87
CA GLY A 25 -5.38 -2.04 -12.33
C GLY A 25 -5.39 -1.95 -10.80
N CYS A 26 -4.23 -1.89 -10.15
CA CYS A 26 -4.14 -1.82 -8.68
C CYS A 26 -4.36 -0.39 -8.18
N THR A 27 -5.62 0.01 -8.02
CA THR A 27 -6.04 1.39 -7.69
C THR A 27 -6.58 1.57 -6.27
N ARG A 28 -6.92 0.47 -5.57
CA ARG A 28 -7.49 0.50 -4.22
C ARG A 28 -6.41 0.44 -3.15
N LEU A 29 -6.44 1.38 -2.19
CA LEU A 29 -5.55 1.35 -1.02
C LEU A 29 -6.24 0.60 0.11
N VAL A 30 -5.78 -0.62 0.40
CA VAL A 30 -6.41 -1.47 1.43
C VAL A 30 -5.62 -1.56 2.72
N TRP A 31 -4.34 -1.18 2.68
CA TRP A 31 -3.46 -1.20 3.85
C TRP A 31 -2.26 -0.28 3.64
N TYR A 32 -1.84 0.38 4.72
CA TYR A 32 -0.57 1.10 4.82
C TYR A 32 -0.07 1.07 6.26
N GLU A 33 1.21 1.34 6.45
CA GLU A 33 1.86 1.43 7.77
C GLU A 33 2.81 2.63 7.74
N GLU A 34 2.72 3.48 8.75
CA GLU A 34 3.58 4.64 8.91
C GLU A 34 4.80 4.30 9.75
N HIS A 35 5.94 4.87 9.36
CA HIS A 35 7.20 4.67 10.06
C HIS A 35 7.91 6.02 10.21
N TRP A 36 8.35 6.31 11.42
CA TRP A 36 9.10 7.53 11.75
C TRP A 36 10.54 7.50 11.25
N ASP A 37 11.11 6.30 11.11
CA ASP A 37 12.48 6.08 10.63
C ASP A 37 12.48 5.42 9.25
N ILE A 38 13.27 5.99 8.34
CA ILE A 38 13.41 5.50 6.96
C ILE A 38 14.06 4.12 6.91
N GLY A 39 15.00 3.82 7.81
CA GLY A 39 15.65 2.52 7.90
C GLY A 39 14.64 1.41 8.19
N SER A 40 13.79 1.66 9.18
CA SER A 40 12.68 0.79 9.60
C SER A 40 11.67 0.60 8.47
N ALA A 41 11.28 1.67 7.78
CA ALA A 41 10.37 1.61 6.63
C ALA A 41 10.92 0.73 5.49
N ILE A 42 12.21 0.90 5.15
CA ILE A 42 12.88 0.12 4.11
C ILE A 42 13.00 -1.36 4.50
N GLN A 43 13.39 -1.64 5.74
CA GLN A 43 13.48 -3.01 6.24
C GLN A 43 12.10 -3.68 6.20
N ARG A 44 11.05 -2.98 6.66
CA ARG A 44 9.68 -3.47 6.65
C ARG A 44 9.20 -3.78 5.23
N GLU A 45 9.40 -2.86 4.28
CA GLU A 45 9.04 -3.09 2.89
C GLU A 45 9.77 -4.32 2.31
N LYS A 46 11.07 -4.48 2.58
CA LYS A 46 11.85 -5.64 2.11
C LYS A 46 11.30 -6.95 2.70
N SER A 47 10.97 -6.96 3.98
CA SER A 47 10.35 -8.11 4.64
C SER A 47 9.00 -8.47 4.01
N LEU A 48 8.11 -7.48 3.86
CA LEU A 48 6.79 -7.67 3.24
C LEU A 48 6.92 -8.18 1.80
N LYS A 49 7.87 -7.69 1.00
CA LYS A 49 8.08 -8.19 -0.36
C LYS A 49 8.39 -9.69 -0.41
N ARG A 50 9.03 -10.25 0.61
CA ARG A 50 9.37 -11.68 0.73
C ARG A 50 8.28 -12.53 1.38
N TRP A 51 7.27 -11.91 1.99
CA TRP A 51 6.21 -12.65 2.67
C TRP A 51 5.35 -13.46 1.71
N ASN A 52 4.90 -14.61 2.23
CA ASN A 52 3.83 -15.38 1.63
C ASN A 52 2.57 -14.53 1.47
N ARG A 53 1.78 -14.82 0.44
CA ARG A 53 0.54 -14.10 0.15
C ARG A 53 -0.39 -14.12 1.36
N GLN A 54 -0.55 -15.27 2.02
CA GLN A 54 -1.46 -15.43 3.16
C GLN A 54 -1.17 -14.41 4.27
N TRP A 55 0.08 -14.25 4.67
CA TRP A 55 0.45 -13.32 5.74
C TRP A 55 0.16 -11.86 5.40
N LYS A 56 0.19 -11.50 4.11
CA LYS A 56 -0.22 -10.16 3.67
C LYS A 56 -1.73 -10.00 3.78
N LEU A 57 -2.50 -11.04 3.44
CA LEU A 57 -3.96 -11.03 3.58
C LEU A 57 -4.34 -10.93 5.05
N ASP A 58 -3.76 -11.77 5.92
CA ASP A 58 -4.02 -11.75 7.36
C ASP A 58 -3.76 -10.35 7.95
N LEU A 59 -2.71 -9.68 7.47
CA LEU A 59 -2.35 -8.35 7.93
C LEU A 59 -3.33 -7.26 7.44
N VAL A 60 -3.80 -7.38 6.20
CA VAL A 60 -4.88 -6.52 5.68
C VAL A 60 -6.16 -6.77 6.47
N GLU A 61 -6.58 -8.02 6.66
CA GLU A 61 -7.82 -8.40 7.32
C GLU A 61 -7.84 -8.01 8.80
N ALA A 62 -6.70 -8.05 9.48
CA ALA A 62 -6.59 -7.61 10.88
C ALA A 62 -6.84 -6.10 11.05
N MET A 63 -6.44 -5.28 10.07
CA MET A 63 -6.59 -3.81 10.13
C MET A 63 -7.86 -3.32 9.43
N ASN A 64 -8.20 -3.95 8.32
CA ASN A 64 -9.24 -3.55 7.37
C ASN A 64 -10.01 -4.80 6.90
N PRO A 65 -10.82 -5.42 7.78
CA PRO A 65 -11.58 -6.63 7.46
C PRO A 65 -12.61 -6.40 6.34
N GLY A 66 -13.08 -5.17 6.17
CA GLY A 66 -14.01 -4.77 5.10
C GLY A 66 -13.35 -4.62 3.73
N TRP A 67 -12.01 -4.64 3.66
CA TRP A 67 -11.25 -4.32 2.45
C TRP A 67 -11.64 -2.94 1.88
N ASP A 68 -11.97 -2.02 2.77
CA ASP A 68 -12.37 -0.66 2.43
C ASP A 68 -11.22 0.09 1.75
N ASP A 69 -11.58 1.03 0.89
CA ASP A 69 -10.60 1.88 0.21
C ASP A 69 -10.17 3.01 1.14
N LEU A 70 -9.04 2.82 1.83
CA LEU A 70 -8.45 3.75 2.79
C LEU A 70 -8.05 5.07 2.15
N TYR A 71 -7.97 5.16 0.83
CA TYR A 71 -7.76 6.45 0.16
C TYR A 71 -8.85 7.47 0.50
N LEU A 72 -10.10 7.00 0.70
CA LEU A 72 -11.23 7.87 1.02
C LEU A 72 -11.15 8.43 2.45
N THR A 73 -10.26 7.88 3.30
CA THR A 73 -10.09 8.28 4.69
C THR A 73 -8.85 9.16 4.92
N LEU A 74 -8.13 9.55 3.87
CA LEU A 74 -6.92 10.40 3.95
C LEU A 74 -7.23 11.91 4.06
N TRP A 75 -8.46 12.32 4.36
CA TRP A 75 -8.93 13.72 4.37
C TRP A 75 -9.46 14.16 5.72
#